data_AF-A0A2J6HDD9-F1
#
_entry.id   AF-A0A2J6HDD9-F1
#
_cell.length_a   1.000
_cell.length_b   1.000
_cell.length_c   1.000
_cell.angle_alpha   90.00
_cell.angle_beta   90.00
_cell.angle_gamma   90.00
#
_symmetry.space_group_name_H-M   'P 1'
#
loop_
_entity.id
_entity.type
_entity.pdbx_description
1 polymer ?
#
loop_
_entity_poly.entity_id
_entity_poly.type
_entity_poly.pdbx_seq_one_letter_code
_entity_poly.pdbx_strand_id
1 'polypeptide(L)'
;MKIKKDNIMRRTLAIMVMALFVIPATAQINFGKVKDKANQVTSKTPTQSGAEKSANQKECEKMKEDLQDYISTTRKFLDEGNLESAKSYLNSAKNTVLRIKEDNNCSINIEKEEAEVEQLEIDYNTKMNSAAAAAGNMEDDLEKVKQAVWSLDPLKNQIEFGHVGMLKSLDEANTFYQNAKDIDYVNKAPEVIAISEKYPDEFQPDYEMGDYKIDFTEKFPSWLAEQKEFLKNEISNAMMEGNNLKARHENFLGDAMDMAKAALVSADACLILFPGDEEMFKLRQTAFDNFKQISQEFAAKTYTSDLHAKYAGKIVFSTNPIQIKAENEGSFKTSFSGTETVYGMVYLKTNMSAVQGTGFITTRILANGTQIAEHEWKAATDEQKNTYSDCEIMPASANAETYGALKFYEAFSSKLLSGSNTITVQMLDDDQNVVAEGEFTLDCSAGTDDITARYKELKEIRLEKVRMPEPSMSDPALEASMVSAMAAQNWPETAMRAVITGDGWLTHRGAFGEILFREMYAAVAFKTPEGICKIFYMSFKQDFNGSTYGKTKYYSVGGSEEIKCENVYK
;
A
#
# COMPACT_ATOMS: atom_id res chain seq x y z
N MET A 1 -13.57 -29.30 18.83
CA MET A 1 -13.56 -29.39 17.35
C MET A 1 -12.73 -28.21 16.85
N LYS A 2 -11.44 -28.43 16.57
CA LYS A 2 -10.46 -27.38 16.19
C LYS A 2 -10.27 -27.42 14.68
N ILE A 3 -10.53 -26.32 13.98
CA ILE A 3 -10.21 -26.18 12.55
C ILE A 3 -8.92 -25.38 12.45
N LYS A 4 -7.86 -26.06 12.00
CA LYS A 4 -6.62 -25.47 11.52
C LYS A 4 -6.87 -24.89 10.12
N LYS A 5 -6.54 -23.62 9.90
CA LYS A 5 -6.29 -23.05 8.57
C LYS A 5 -4.79 -22.93 8.41
N ASP A 6 -4.22 -23.65 7.46
CA ASP A 6 -2.88 -23.41 6.94
C ASP A 6 -2.85 -23.67 5.42
N ASN A 7 -2.39 -22.65 4.70
CA ASN A 7 -1.54 -22.67 3.52
C ASN A 7 -2.01 -23.31 2.19
N ILE A 8 -2.56 -22.45 1.32
CA ILE A 8 -2.60 -22.54 -0.14
C ILE A 8 -2.45 -21.05 -0.58
N MET A 9 -1.53 -20.54 -1.40
CA MET A 9 -0.86 -21.04 -2.60
C MET A 9 0.40 -20.18 -2.84
N ARG A 10 1.59 -20.78 -3.03
CA ARG A 10 2.71 -20.13 -3.72
C ARG A 10 2.71 -20.61 -5.17
N ARG A 11 2.30 -19.75 -6.09
CA ARG A 11 2.59 -19.85 -7.53
C ARG A 11 3.11 -18.49 -7.97
N THR A 12 4.44 -18.33 -7.96
CA THR A 12 5.08 -17.20 -8.62
C THR A 12 5.64 -17.71 -9.93
N LEU A 13 5.07 -17.12 -10.97
CA LEU A 13 5.34 -17.23 -12.39
C LEU A 13 6.82 -16.92 -12.69
N ALA A 14 7.46 -17.77 -13.50
CA ALA A 14 8.76 -17.49 -14.08
C ALA A 14 8.58 -16.47 -15.21
N ILE A 15 9.09 -15.24 -14.99
CA ILE A 15 9.26 -14.25 -16.05
C ILE A 15 10.75 -14.17 -16.38
N MET A 16 11.04 -14.40 -17.66
CA MET A 16 12.32 -14.21 -18.32
C MET A 16 12.90 -12.83 -18.00
N VAL A 17 14.05 -12.82 -17.33
CA VAL A 17 14.95 -11.67 -17.35
C VAL A 17 15.64 -11.67 -18.71
N MET A 18 15.25 -10.74 -19.58
CA MET A 18 16.06 -10.33 -20.73
C MET A 18 17.44 -9.92 -20.20
N ALA A 19 18.45 -10.69 -20.55
CA ALA A 19 19.84 -10.30 -20.37
C ALA A 19 20.12 -9.10 -21.27
N LEU A 20 20.21 -7.91 -20.66
CA LEU A 20 20.89 -6.75 -21.21
C LEU A 20 22.35 -7.13 -21.46
N PHE A 21 22.68 -7.43 -22.72
CA PHE A 21 24.06 -7.43 -23.18
C PHE A 21 24.56 -5.98 -23.20
N VAL A 22 25.34 -5.63 -22.18
CA VAL A 22 26.33 -4.57 -22.24
C VAL A 22 27.31 -4.95 -23.35
N ILE A 23 27.29 -4.22 -24.46
CA ILE A 23 28.32 -4.30 -25.51
C ILE A 23 29.53 -3.52 -24.99
N PRO A 24 30.70 -4.15 -24.73
CA PRO A 24 31.93 -3.40 -24.68
C PRO A 24 32.26 -2.93 -26.10
N ALA A 25 32.39 -1.62 -26.25
CA ALA A 25 33.06 -1.01 -27.39
C ALA A 25 34.48 -1.60 -27.54
N THR A 26 34.99 -1.49 -28.77
CA THR A 26 36.35 -1.85 -29.23
C THR A 26 36.57 -3.30 -29.67
N ALA A 27 36.24 -3.55 -30.94
CA ALA A 27 37.15 -4.25 -31.85
C ALA A 27 36.83 -3.81 -33.28
N GLN A 28 37.62 -2.89 -33.83
CA GLN A 28 37.68 -2.67 -35.27
C GLN A 28 38.22 -3.96 -35.89
N ILE A 29 37.35 -4.73 -36.56
CA ILE A 29 37.80 -5.79 -37.46
C ILE A 29 38.29 -5.10 -38.73
N ASN A 30 39.60 -4.91 -38.77
CA ASN A 30 40.34 -4.52 -39.95
C ASN A 30 40.31 -5.69 -40.94
N PHE A 31 39.63 -5.52 -42.08
CA PHE A 31 39.75 -6.46 -43.20
C PHE A 31 41.15 -6.29 -43.82
N GLY A 32 42.12 -6.89 -43.14
CA GLY A 32 43.47 -7.08 -43.64
C GLY A 32 43.43 -8.00 -44.86
N LYS A 33 43.93 -7.46 -45.97
CA LYS A 33 44.35 -8.14 -47.20
C LYS A 33 44.69 -9.62 -46.98
N VAL A 34 43.76 -10.52 -47.32
CA VAL A 34 44.07 -11.91 -47.61
C VAL A 34 44.68 -11.94 -49.00
N LYS A 35 46.01 -12.16 -49.05
CA LYS A 35 46.72 -12.45 -50.29
C LYS A 35 46.29 -13.83 -50.77
N ASP A 36 45.67 -13.86 -51.93
CA ASP A 36 45.51 -15.05 -52.75
C ASP A 36 46.87 -15.71 -53.02
N LYS A 37 46.97 -17.00 -52.68
CA LYS A 37 47.81 -17.96 -53.39
C LYS A 37 46.90 -19.08 -53.87
N ALA A 38 46.21 -18.82 -54.98
CA ALA A 38 45.62 -19.86 -55.81
C ALA A 38 46.39 -19.92 -57.13
N ASN A 39 46.75 -21.14 -57.50
CA ASN A 39 47.61 -21.52 -58.61
C ASN A 39 47.17 -20.90 -59.95
N GLN A 40 48.12 -20.27 -60.65
CA GLN A 40 48.05 -20.08 -62.09
C GLN A 40 48.08 -21.45 -62.78
N VAL A 41 46.90 -21.97 -63.10
CA VAL A 41 46.72 -22.94 -64.19
C VAL A 41 46.26 -22.13 -65.40
N THR A 42 47.18 -21.89 -66.32
CA THR A 42 46.88 -21.29 -67.62
C THR A 42 46.17 -22.32 -68.50
N SER A 43 44.84 -22.38 -68.43
CA SER A 43 44.03 -22.97 -69.50
C SER A 43 43.74 -21.87 -70.52
N LYS A 44 44.29 -22.02 -71.73
CA LYS A 44 43.84 -21.28 -72.91
C LYS A 44 42.44 -21.78 -73.25
N THR A 45 41.41 -21.07 -72.76
CA THR A 45 40.03 -21.29 -73.19
C THR A 45 39.91 -20.91 -74.67
N PRO A 46 39.29 -21.75 -75.51
CA PRO A 46 39.09 -21.44 -76.92
C PRO A 46 38.35 -20.12 -77.06
N THR A 47 38.75 -19.30 -78.02
CA THR A 47 38.04 -18.09 -78.44
C THR A 47 36.57 -18.45 -78.64
N GLN A 48 35.70 -17.98 -77.74
CA GLN A 48 34.26 -18.17 -77.85
C GLN A 48 33.83 -17.82 -79.27
N SER A 49 33.17 -18.77 -79.93
CA SER A 49 32.67 -18.55 -81.28
C SER A 49 31.67 -17.39 -81.25
N GLY A 50 31.50 -16.67 -82.36
CA GLY A 50 30.50 -15.59 -82.44
C GLY A 50 29.08 -16.02 -82.06
N ALA A 51 28.77 -17.32 -82.02
CA ALA A 51 27.51 -17.87 -81.56
C ALA A 51 27.32 -17.82 -80.03
N GLU A 52 28.37 -18.01 -79.23
CA GLU A 52 28.28 -17.97 -77.75
C GLU A 52 28.12 -16.54 -77.24
N LYS A 53 28.79 -15.56 -77.86
CA LYS A 53 28.59 -14.14 -77.54
C LYS A 53 27.15 -13.69 -77.85
N SER A 54 26.57 -14.20 -78.93
CA SER A 54 25.17 -13.93 -79.31
C SER A 54 24.17 -14.55 -78.31
N ALA A 55 24.44 -15.76 -77.82
CA ALA A 55 23.60 -16.43 -76.83
C ALA A 55 23.63 -15.71 -75.47
N ASN A 56 24.82 -15.32 -75.00
CA ASN A 56 24.99 -14.58 -73.74
C ASN A 56 24.33 -13.19 -73.79
N GLN A 57 24.45 -12.48 -74.92
CA GLN A 57 23.75 -11.21 -75.13
C GLN A 57 22.23 -11.39 -75.03
N LYS A 58 21.69 -12.46 -75.63
CA LYS A 58 20.25 -12.76 -75.60
C LYS A 58 19.75 -13.10 -74.19
N GLU A 59 20.55 -13.80 -73.39
CA GLU A 59 20.23 -14.10 -71.99
C GLU A 59 20.23 -12.82 -71.14
N CYS A 60 21.16 -11.90 -71.40
CA CYS A 60 21.22 -10.58 -70.77
C CYS A 60 20.01 -9.70 -71.10
N GLU A 61 19.57 -9.65 -72.36
CA GLU A 61 18.35 -8.94 -72.74
C GLU A 61 17.12 -9.56 -72.05
N LYS A 62 17.04 -10.89 -71.94
CA LYS A 62 15.96 -11.55 -71.21
C LYS A 62 15.97 -11.18 -69.72
N MET A 63 17.13 -11.16 -69.07
CA MET A 63 17.24 -10.72 -67.68
C MET A 63 16.79 -9.26 -67.50
N LYS A 64 17.02 -8.39 -68.50
CA LYS A 64 16.49 -7.03 -68.50
C LYS A 64 14.96 -7.00 -68.59
N GLU A 65 14.37 -7.79 -69.49
CA GLU A 65 12.92 -7.91 -69.63
C GLU A 65 12.28 -8.41 -68.32
N ASP A 66 12.85 -9.45 -67.72
CA ASP A 66 12.42 -9.99 -66.44
C ASP A 66 12.55 -8.94 -65.31
N LEU A 67 13.64 -8.15 -65.31
CA LEU A 67 13.81 -7.04 -64.36
C LEU A 67 12.74 -5.96 -64.53
N GLN A 68 12.42 -5.57 -65.76
CA GLN A 68 11.37 -4.60 -66.05
C GLN A 68 9.99 -5.11 -65.64
N ASP A 69 9.72 -6.40 -65.83
CA ASP A 69 8.49 -7.04 -65.35
C ASP A 69 8.40 -7.03 -63.82
N TYR A 70 9.48 -7.34 -63.11
CA TYR A 70 9.53 -7.27 -61.64
C TYR A 70 9.36 -5.85 -61.12
N ILE A 71 9.98 -4.85 -61.75
CA ILE A 71 9.79 -3.42 -61.41
C ILE A 71 8.32 -3.03 -61.59
N SER A 72 7.74 -3.34 -62.74
CA SER A 72 6.34 -3.03 -63.07
C SER A 72 5.37 -3.70 -62.08
N THR A 73 5.58 -4.98 -61.80
CA THR A 73 4.73 -5.77 -60.90
C THR A 73 4.87 -5.32 -59.45
N THR A 74 6.07 -4.98 -58.99
CA THR A 74 6.29 -4.39 -57.66
C THR A 74 5.50 -3.09 -57.51
N ARG A 75 5.59 -2.19 -58.51
CA ARG A 75 4.86 -0.92 -58.49
C ARG A 75 3.36 -1.13 -58.43
N LYS A 76 2.83 -2.05 -59.24
CA LYS A 76 1.42 -2.45 -59.21
C LYS A 76 0.99 -2.91 -57.80
N PHE A 77 1.74 -3.80 -57.17
CA PHE A 77 1.38 -4.28 -55.83
C PHE A 77 1.53 -3.20 -54.74
N LEU A 78 2.50 -2.29 -54.87
CA LEU A 78 2.59 -1.12 -53.99
C LEU A 78 1.37 -0.21 -54.15
N ASP A 79 0.89 0.01 -55.37
CA ASP A 79 -0.29 0.84 -55.66
C ASP A 79 -1.58 0.18 -55.15
N GLU A 80 -1.67 -1.15 -55.22
CA GLU A 80 -2.76 -1.95 -54.65
C GLU A 80 -2.69 -2.09 -53.12
N GLY A 81 -1.61 -1.62 -52.47
CA GLY A 81 -1.40 -1.77 -51.03
C GLY A 81 -1.03 -3.19 -50.59
N ASN A 82 -0.78 -4.11 -51.52
CA ASN A 82 -0.39 -5.49 -51.23
C ASN A 82 1.12 -5.56 -50.92
N LEU A 83 1.48 -5.14 -49.71
CA LEU A 83 2.89 -5.01 -49.29
C LEU A 83 3.63 -6.36 -49.27
N GLU A 84 2.95 -7.47 -49.00
CA GLU A 84 3.59 -8.79 -49.01
C GLU A 84 4.03 -9.20 -50.42
N SER A 85 3.12 -9.04 -51.40
CA SER A 85 3.43 -9.34 -52.79
C SER A 85 4.46 -8.35 -53.35
N ALA A 86 4.34 -7.06 -53.03
CA ALA A 86 5.32 -6.04 -53.40
C ALA A 86 6.75 -6.39 -52.90
N LYS A 87 6.88 -6.85 -51.64
CA LYS A 87 8.18 -7.26 -51.08
C LYS A 87 8.81 -8.42 -51.85
N SER A 88 8.01 -9.41 -52.22
CA SER A 88 8.45 -10.60 -52.95
C SER A 88 9.02 -10.23 -54.34
N TYR A 89 8.31 -9.37 -55.08
CA TYR A 89 8.73 -8.92 -56.41
C TYR A 89 9.90 -7.93 -56.34
N LEU A 90 9.96 -7.06 -55.32
CA LEU A 90 11.09 -6.18 -55.10
C LEU A 90 12.39 -6.96 -54.86
N ASN A 91 12.32 -8.03 -54.05
CA ASN A 91 13.47 -8.91 -53.83
C ASN A 91 13.91 -9.63 -55.11
N SER A 92 12.95 -10.04 -55.95
CA SER A 92 13.24 -10.62 -57.27
C SER A 92 13.94 -9.62 -58.19
N ALA A 93 13.50 -8.36 -58.23
CA ALA A 93 14.15 -7.29 -58.99
C ALA A 93 15.59 -7.04 -58.52
N LYS A 94 15.82 -6.91 -57.20
CA LYS A 94 17.16 -6.74 -56.62
C LYS A 94 18.12 -7.88 -56.97
N ASN A 95 17.63 -9.12 -56.87
CA ASN A 95 18.42 -10.29 -57.24
C ASN A 95 18.78 -10.30 -58.72
N THR A 96 17.87 -9.88 -59.61
CA THR A 96 18.16 -9.76 -61.05
C THR A 96 19.18 -8.67 -61.35
N VAL A 97 19.13 -7.51 -60.67
CA VAL A 97 20.17 -6.46 -60.77
C VAL A 97 21.55 -7.01 -60.40
N LEU A 98 21.66 -7.73 -59.27
CA LEU A 98 22.93 -8.34 -58.84
C LEU A 98 23.45 -9.35 -59.87
N ARG A 99 22.58 -10.23 -60.38
CA ARG A 99 22.94 -11.23 -61.41
C ARG A 99 23.49 -10.57 -62.68
N ILE A 100 22.85 -9.50 -63.16
CA ILE A 100 23.31 -8.77 -64.35
C ILE A 100 24.67 -8.12 -64.10
N LYS A 101 24.94 -7.60 -62.90
CA LYS A 101 26.21 -6.96 -62.55
C LYS A 101 27.37 -7.93 -62.35
N GLU A 102 27.09 -9.12 -61.81
CA GLU A 102 28.12 -10.13 -61.51
C GLU A 102 28.49 -10.99 -62.73
N ASP A 103 27.62 -11.06 -63.74
CA ASP A 103 27.90 -11.78 -64.98
C ASP A 103 28.82 -10.97 -65.89
N ASN A 104 30.11 -11.31 -65.88
CA ASN A 104 31.15 -10.69 -66.73
C ASN A 104 30.89 -10.80 -68.25
N ASN A 105 29.94 -11.63 -68.69
CA ASN A 105 29.52 -11.73 -70.09
C ASN A 105 28.35 -10.79 -70.43
N CYS A 106 27.84 -10.04 -69.47
CA CYS A 106 26.71 -9.13 -69.60
C CYS A 106 27.20 -7.69 -69.75
N SER A 107 27.02 -7.12 -70.95
CA SER A 107 27.48 -5.74 -71.28
C SER A 107 26.34 -4.72 -71.38
N ILE A 108 25.14 -5.12 -70.96
CA ILE A 108 23.93 -4.32 -70.97
C ILE A 108 24.01 -3.21 -69.91
N ASN A 109 23.60 -1.99 -70.27
CA ASN A 109 23.36 -0.91 -69.31
C ASN A 109 21.98 -1.08 -68.64
N ILE A 110 21.97 -1.15 -67.31
CA ILE A 110 20.78 -1.21 -66.45
C ILE A 110 20.72 -0.08 -65.40
N GLU A 111 21.50 1.01 -65.54
CA GLU A 111 21.56 2.11 -64.56
C GLU A 111 20.18 2.70 -64.27
N LYS A 112 19.32 2.78 -65.30
CA LYS A 112 17.94 3.25 -65.16
C LYS A 112 17.12 2.29 -64.31
N GLU A 113 17.12 1.01 -64.65
CA GLU A 113 16.37 -0.01 -63.94
C GLU A 113 16.85 -0.16 -62.48
N GLU A 114 18.15 -0.06 -62.24
CA GLU A 114 18.72 -0.06 -60.89
C GLU A 114 18.20 1.11 -60.05
N ALA A 115 18.24 2.33 -60.59
CA ALA A 115 17.68 3.50 -59.91
C ALA A 115 16.18 3.35 -59.63
N GLU A 116 15.43 2.70 -60.54
CA GLU A 116 14.01 2.38 -60.31
C GLU A 116 13.81 1.35 -59.18
N VAL A 117 14.68 0.34 -59.07
CA VAL A 117 14.64 -0.64 -57.96
C VAL A 117 14.95 0.03 -56.61
N GLU A 118 15.95 0.91 -56.56
CA GLU A 118 16.27 1.69 -55.36
C GLU A 118 15.09 2.58 -54.93
N GLN A 119 14.43 3.26 -55.89
CA GLN A 119 13.25 4.07 -55.59
C GLN A 119 12.09 3.21 -55.09
N LEU A 120 11.83 2.05 -55.70
CA LEU A 120 10.79 1.13 -55.24
C LEU A 120 11.05 0.59 -53.82
N GLU A 121 12.31 0.43 -53.43
CA GLU A 121 12.67 0.08 -52.05
C GLU A 121 12.35 1.22 -51.07
N ILE A 122 12.65 2.47 -51.43
CA ILE A 122 12.28 3.64 -50.62
C ILE A 122 10.75 3.72 -50.48
N ASP A 123 10.03 3.54 -51.58
CA ASP A 123 8.56 3.58 -51.60
C ASP A 123 7.96 2.45 -50.76
N TYR A 124 8.50 1.22 -50.90
CA TYR A 124 8.10 0.07 -50.09
C TYR A 124 8.31 0.32 -48.60
N ASN A 125 9.50 0.76 -48.20
CA ASN A 125 9.82 1.03 -46.79
C ASN A 125 8.94 2.16 -46.22
N THR A 126 8.67 3.19 -47.01
CA THR A 126 7.77 4.29 -46.63
C THR A 126 6.34 3.79 -46.41
N LYS A 127 5.80 2.99 -47.33
CA LYS A 127 4.45 2.41 -47.20
C LYS A 127 4.38 1.39 -46.04
N MET A 128 5.43 0.59 -45.84
CA MET A 128 5.51 -0.38 -44.75
C MET A 128 5.55 0.31 -43.38
N ASN A 129 6.35 1.37 -43.22
CA ASN A 129 6.36 2.17 -41.99
C ASN A 129 5.02 2.87 -41.74
N SER A 130 4.35 3.35 -42.79
CA SER A 130 3.01 3.96 -42.68
C SER A 130 1.95 2.93 -42.27
N ALA A 131 2.01 1.71 -42.83
CA ALA A 131 1.12 0.61 -42.46
C ALA A 131 1.38 0.12 -41.02
N ALA A 132 2.65 0.04 -40.60
CA ALA A 132 3.02 -0.31 -39.23
C ALA A 132 2.55 0.75 -38.22
N ALA A 133 2.66 2.03 -38.54
CA ALA A 133 2.12 3.11 -37.71
C ALA A 133 0.57 3.05 -37.63
N ALA A 134 -0.10 2.77 -38.75
CA ALA A 134 -1.55 2.58 -38.77
C ALA A 134 -2.01 1.36 -37.96
N ALA A 135 -1.26 0.25 -38.02
CA ALA A 135 -1.51 -0.97 -37.25
C ALA A 135 -1.27 -0.76 -35.75
N GLY A 136 -0.20 -0.08 -35.36
CA GLY A 136 0.06 0.28 -33.95
C GLY A 136 -1.07 1.15 -33.38
N ASN A 137 -1.53 2.14 -34.14
CA ASN A 137 -2.68 2.95 -33.75
C ASN A 137 -3.98 2.13 -33.63
N MET A 138 -4.14 1.07 -34.43
CA MET A 138 -5.31 0.19 -34.35
C MET A 138 -5.27 -0.68 -33.11
N GLU A 139 -4.13 -1.32 -32.79
CA GLU A 139 -4.00 -2.15 -31.58
C GLU A 139 -4.24 -1.32 -30.31
N ASP A 140 -3.67 -0.12 -30.24
CA ASP A 140 -3.92 0.81 -29.13
C ASP A 140 -5.40 1.20 -29.02
N ASP A 141 -6.07 1.48 -30.15
CA ASP A 141 -7.50 1.81 -30.17
C ASP A 141 -8.38 0.61 -29.76
N LEU A 142 -8.10 -0.60 -30.24
CA LEU A 142 -8.84 -1.80 -29.85
C LEU A 142 -8.65 -2.12 -28.36
N GLU A 143 -7.44 -1.92 -27.83
CA GLU A 143 -7.15 -2.12 -26.41
C GLU A 143 -7.95 -1.14 -25.52
N LYS A 144 -8.11 0.12 -25.93
CA LYS A 144 -8.99 1.07 -25.20
C LYS A 144 -10.43 0.58 -25.11
N VAL A 145 -10.95 -0.03 -26.18
CA VAL A 145 -12.31 -0.59 -26.17
C VAL A 145 -12.40 -1.75 -25.18
N LYS A 146 -11.42 -2.65 -25.15
CA LYS A 146 -11.37 -3.75 -24.16
C LYS A 146 -11.34 -3.21 -22.72
N GLN A 147 -10.48 -2.22 -22.46
CA GLN A 147 -10.39 -1.57 -21.16
C GLN A 147 -11.70 -0.88 -20.75
N ALA A 148 -12.42 -0.28 -21.70
CA ALA A 148 -13.75 0.27 -21.45
C ALA A 148 -14.72 -0.84 -21.00
N VAL A 149 -14.79 -1.97 -21.72
CA VAL A 149 -15.67 -3.09 -21.34
C VAL A 149 -15.29 -3.71 -20.00
N TRP A 150 -14.01 -4.02 -19.77
CA TRP A 150 -13.56 -4.62 -18.52
C TRP A 150 -13.75 -3.71 -17.31
N SER A 151 -13.77 -2.39 -17.51
CA SER A 151 -14.10 -1.44 -16.43
C SER A 151 -15.55 -1.58 -15.93
N LEU A 152 -16.44 -2.23 -16.67
CA LEU A 152 -17.82 -2.48 -16.25
C LEU A 152 -17.92 -3.55 -15.14
N ASP A 153 -17.02 -4.54 -15.15
CA ASP A 153 -17.14 -5.74 -14.32
C ASP A 153 -17.13 -5.44 -12.81
N PRO A 154 -16.24 -4.59 -12.27
CA PRO A 154 -16.27 -4.24 -10.85
C PRO A 154 -17.61 -3.66 -10.40
N LEU A 155 -18.21 -2.76 -11.19
CA LEU A 155 -19.51 -2.16 -10.88
C LEU A 155 -20.64 -3.19 -10.96
N LYS A 156 -20.70 -3.96 -12.06
CA LYS A 156 -21.72 -5.01 -12.25
C LYS A 156 -21.67 -6.03 -11.13
N ASN A 157 -20.49 -6.55 -10.82
CA ASN A 157 -20.30 -7.49 -9.73
C ASN A 157 -20.73 -6.90 -8.38
N GLN A 158 -20.40 -5.63 -8.13
CA GLN A 158 -20.79 -4.97 -6.89
C GLN A 158 -22.32 -4.83 -6.76
N ILE A 159 -23.03 -4.49 -7.84
CA ILE A 159 -24.50 -4.35 -7.83
C ILE A 159 -25.21 -5.72 -7.83
N GLU A 160 -24.80 -6.66 -8.68
CA GLU A 160 -25.48 -7.95 -8.86
C GLU A 160 -25.27 -8.92 -7.70
N PHE A 161 -24.06 -8.93 -7.12
CA PHE A 161 -23.75 -9.74 -5.94
C PHE A 161 -23.89 -8.96 -4.63
N GLY A 162 -24.20 -7.67 -4.72
CA GLY A 162 -24.53 -6.84 -3.57
C GLY A 162 -25.79 -7.34 -2.87
N HIS A 163 -25.77 -7.34 -1.55
CA HIS A 163 -26.97 -7.56 -0.75
C HIS A 163 -27.67 -6.22 -0.51
N VAL A 164 -28.98 -6.23 -0.21
CA VAL A 164 -29.71 -5.02 0.22
C VAL A 164 -28.99 -4.42 1.44
N GLY A 165 -28.58 -3.16 1.32
CA GLY A 165 -27.73 -2.46 2.29
C GLY A 165 -26.25 -2.36 1.92
N MET A 166 -25.83 -2.79 0.73
CA MET A 166 -24.44 -2.75 0.25
C MET A 166 -23.82 -1.34 0.18
N LEU A 167 -24.62 -0.27 0.25
CA LEU A 167 -24.13 1.12 0.26
C LEU A 167 -24.26 1.78 1.64
N LYS A 168 -24.46 1.00 2.71
CA LYS A 168 -24.56 1.51 4.08
C LYS A 168 -23.21 1.77 4.71
N SER A 169 -22.16 1.03 4.33
CA SER A 169 -20.81 1.30 4.80
C SER A 169 -20.13 2.35 3.92
N LEU A 170 -19.34 3.22 4.55
CA LEU A 170 -18.60 4.26 3.83
C LEU A 170 -17.57 3.66 2.87
N ASP A 171 -16.95 2.52 3.22
CA ASP A 171 -15.96 1.84 2.39
C ASP A 171 -16.57 1.23 1.12
N GLU A 172 -17.74 0.58 1.23
CA GLU A 172 -18.46 0.08 0.05
C GLU A 172 -18.95 1.22 -0.84
N ALA A 173 -19.44 2.32 -0.25
CA ALA A 173 -19.83 3.52 -0.99
C ALA A 173 -18.65 4.18 -1.73
N ASN A 174 -17.47 4.24 -1.09
CA ASN A 174 -16.24 4.73 -1.74
C ASN A 174 -15.81 3.81 -2.89
N THR A 175 -15.89 2.49 -2.70
CA THR A 175 -15.60 1.51 -3.76
C THR A 175 -16.56 1.68 -4.94
N PHE A 176 -17.86 1.86 -4.66
CA PHE A 176 -18.88 2.14 -5.67
C PHE A 176 -18.59 3.43 -6.44
N TYR A 177 -18.18 4.48 -5.74
CA TYR A 177 -17.79 5.75 -6.34
C TYR A 177 -16.57 5.63 -7.26
N GLN A 178 -15.53 4.88 -6.87
CA GLN A 178 -14.37 4.65 -7.74
C GLN A 178 -14.75 3.82 -8.96
N ASN A 179 -15.53 2.74 -8.79
CA ASN A 179 -16.02 1.93 -9.91
C ASN A 179 -16.83 2.78 -10.90
N ALA A 180 -17.68 3.68 -10.42
CA ALA A 180 -18.42 4.61 -11.27
C ALA A 180 -17.50 5.58 -12.04
N LYS A 181 -16.45 6.09 -11.40
CA LYS A 181 -15.44 6.94 -12.05
C LYS A 181 -14.62 6.21 -13.09
N ASP A 182 -14.17 5.00 -12.80
CA ASP A 182 -13.29 4.23 -13.67
C ASP A 182 -13.99 3.81 -14.97
N ILE A 183 -15.31 3.61 -14.92
CA ILE A 183 -16.14 3.37 -16.11
C ILE A 183 -16.14 4.57 -17.04
N ASP A 184 -16.28 5.79 -16.50
CA ASP A 184 -16.32 7.05 -17.24
C ASP A 184 -17.16 6.98 -18.55
N TYR A 185 -18.36 6.42 -18.43
CA TYR A 185 -19.19 6.03 -19.58
C TYR A 185 -19.42 7.20 -20.56
N VAL A 186 -19.66 8.40 -20.02
CA VAL A 186 -19.93 9.61 -20.80
C VAL A 186 -18.82 9.95 -21.78
N ASN A 187 -17.56 9.77 -21.36
CA ASN A 187 -16.41 10.10 -22.19
C ASN A 187 -15.95 8.90 -23.03
N LYS A 188 -16.02 7.67 -22.49
CA LYS A 188 -15.56 6.47 -23.20
C LYS A 188 -16.53 5.99 -24.28
N ALA A 189 -17.85 6.15 -24.11
CA ALA A 189 -18.80 5.64 -25.09
C ALA A 189 -18.67 6.30 -26.48
N PRO A 190 -18.54 7.63 -26.61
CA PRO A 190 -18.23 8.26 -27.89
C PRO A 190 -16.92 7.78 -28.50
N GLU A 191 -15.88 7.54 -27.69
CA GLU A 191 -14.58 7.03 -28.16
C GLU A 191 -14.72 5.60 -28.70
N VAL A 192 -15.41 4.70 -27.99
CA VAL A 192 -15.69 3.33 -28.44
C VAL A 192 -16.47 3.33 -29.76
N ILE A 193 -17.48 4.20 -29.89
CA ILE A 193 -18.24 4.36 -31.15
C ILE A 193 -17.31 4.81 -32.28
N ALA A 194 -16.52 5.86 -32.06
CA ALA A 194 -15.60 6.40 -33.06
C ALA A 194 -14.54 5.37 -33.51
N ILE A 195 -13.99 4.59 -32.57
CA ILE A 195 -13.06 3.50 -32.88
C ILE A 195 -13.76 2.42 -33.72
N SER A 196 -15.01 2.06 -33.39
CA SER A 196 -15.76 1.08 -34.16
C SER A 196 -16.10 1.54 -35.58
N GLU A 197 -16.33 2.83 -35.78
CA GLU A 197 -16.56 3.43 -37.11
C GLU A 197 -15.26 3.52 -37.92
N LYS A 198 -14.13 3.70 -37.24
CA LYS A 198 -12.79 3.73 -37.84
C LYS A 198 -12.34 2.35 -38.34
N TYR A 199 -12.76 1.28 -37.67
CA TYR A 199 -12.34 -0.11 -37.95
C TYR A 199 -13.53 -1.08 -38.11
N PRO A 200 -14.46 -0.86 -39.06
CA PRO A 200 -15.72 -1.61 -39.11
C PRO A 200 -15.56 -3.13 -39.31
N ASP A 201 -14.45 -3.58 -39.91
CA ASP A 201 -14.17 -5.00 -40.13
C ASP A 201 -13.81 -5.74 -38.82
N GLU A 202 -13.24 -5.05 -37.83
CA GLU A 202 -12.91 -5.64 -36.52
C GLU A 202 -14.16 -5.79 -35.64
N PHE A 203 -15.22 -5.00 -35.90
CA PHE A 203 -16.45 -4.94 -35.10
C PHE A 203 -17.64 -5.66 -35.75
N GLN A 204 -17.37 -6.65 -36.62
CA GLN A 204 -18.43 -7.48 -37.18
C GLN A 204 -19.12 -8.31 -36.07
N PRO A 205 -20.43 -8.65 -36.20
CA PRO A 205 -21.20 -9.28 -35.13
C PRO A 205 -20.69 -10.65 -34.65
N ASP A 206 -19.87 -11.33 -35.44
CA ASP A 206 -19.25 -12.62 -35.13
C ASP A 206 -17.84 -12.50 -34.51
N TYR A 207 -17.34 -11.28 -34.30
CA TYR A 207 -16.05 -10.98 -33.70
C TYR A 207 -16.19 -10.45 -32.26
N GLU A 208 -15.20 -10.77 -31.42
CA GLU A 208 -15.14 -10.38 -30.00
C GLU A 208 -15.31 -8.87 -29.79
N MET A 209 -14.71 -8.04 -30.64
CA MET A 209 -14.83 -6.57 -30.54
C MET A 209 -16.25 -6.07 -30.87
N GLY A 210 -16.98 -6.78 -31.73
CA GLY A 210 -18.39 -6.51 -32.00
C GLY A 210 -19.25 -6.68 -30.74
N ASP A 211 -19.05 -7.78 -30.01
CA ASP A 211 -19.70 -8.01 -28.72
C ASP A 211 -19.30 -6.95 -27.69
N TYR A 212 -18.02 -6.58 -27.61
CA TYR A 212 -17.55 -5.54 -26.69
C TYR A 212 -18.17 -4.17 -26.93
N LYS A 213 -18.32 -3.76 -28.19
CA LYS A 213 -19.05 -2.54 -28.54
C LYS A 213 -20.49 -2.63 -28.03
N ILE A 214 -21.21 -3.69 -28.39
CA ILE A 214 -22.63 -3.88 -28.02
C ILE A 214 -22.78 -3.89 -26.49
N ASP A 215 -21.91 -4.60 -25.78
CA ASP A 215 -21.92 -4.68 -24.33
C ASP A 215 -21.77 -3.30 -23.68
N PHE A 216 -20.86 -2.47 -24.19
CA PHE A 216 -20.59 -1.15 -23.64
C PHE A 216 -21.62 -0.09 -24.05
N THR A 217 -21.99 -0.02 -25.33
CA THR A 217 -22.82 1.09 -25.86
C THR A 217 -24.31 0.82 -25.84
N GLU A 218 -24.74 -0.44 -25.77
CA GLU A 218 -26.16 -0.82 -25.83
C GLU A 218 -26.62 -1.54 -24.57
N LYS A 219 -25.95 -2.64 -24.19
CA LYS A 219 -26.40 -3.45 -23.05
C LYS A 219 -26.16 -2.76 -21.72
N PHE A 220 -24.99 -2.12 -21.53
CA PHE A 220 -24.67 -1.45 -20.27
C PHE A 220 -25.64 -0.31 -19.92
N PRO A 221 -25.99 0.63 -20.82
CA PRO A 221 -26.98 1.66 -20.52
C PRO A 221 -28.36 1.10 -20.18
N SER A 222 -28.79 0.06 -20.88
CA SER A 222 -30.06 -0.63 -20.59
C SER A 222 -30.04 -1.26 -19.20
N TRP A 223 -29.01 -2.05 -18.90
CA TRP A 223 -28.80 -2.65 -17.60
C TRP A 223 -28.74 -1.59 -16.49
N LEU A 224 -27.98 -0.51 -16.71
CA LEU A 224 -27.81 0.57 -15.75
C LEU A 224 -29.13 1.30 -15.47
N ALA A 225 -29.96 1.51 -16.50
CA ALA A 225 -31.30 2.08 -16.33
C ALA A 225 -32.21 1.19 -15.45
N GLU A 226 -32.10 -0.13 -15.56
CA GLU A 226 -32.82 -1.08 -14.70
C GLU A 226 -32.36 -1.00 -13.23
N GLN A 227 -31.08 -0.68 -12.99
CA GLN A 227 -30.52 -0.53 -11.64
C GLN A 227 -30.88 0.81 -10.96
N LYS A 228 -31.43 1.77 -11.70
CA LYS A 228 -31.67 3.13 -11.21
C LYS A 228 -32.51 3.16 -9.93
N GLU A 229 -33.64 2.44 -9.90
CA GLU A 229 -34.53 2.44 -8.75
C GLU A 229 -33.95 1.68 -7.56
N PHE A 230 -33.20 0.60 -7.81
CA PHE A 230 -32.46 -0.10 -6.77
C PHE A 230 -31.45 0.84 -6.08
N LEU A 231 -30.64 1.57 -6.86
CA LEU A 231 -29.64 2.50 -6.32
C LEU A 231 -30.28 3.65 -5.52
N LYS A 232 -31.42 4.20 -5.98
CA LYS A 232 -32.19 5.21 -5.24
C LYS A 232 -32.63 4.67 -3.88
N ASN A 233 -33.11 3.43 -3.83
CA ASN A 233 -33.56 2.79 -2.61
C ASN A 233 -32.38 2.52 -1.65
N GLU A 234 -31.22 2.09 -2.16
CA GLU A 234 -30.03 1.89 -1.33
C GLU A 234 -29.54 3.18 -0.67
N ILE A 235 -29.46 4.28 -1.42
CA ILE A 235 -29.11 5.61 -0.87
C ILE A 235 -30.13 6.05 0.19
N SER A 236 -31.42 5.87 -0.09
CA SER A 236 -32.50 6.23 0.84
C SER A 236 -32.46 5.38 2.12
N ASN A 237 -32.16 4.09 1.98
CA ASN A 237 -31.99 3.16 3.10
C ASN A 237 -30.79 3.54 3.99
N ALA A 238 -29.66 3.95 3.39
CA ALA A 238 -28.49 4.43 4.14
C ALA A 238 -28.81 5.70 4.94
N MET A 239 -29.49 6.69 4.33
CA MET A 239 -29.96 7.88 5.07
C MET A 239 -30.93 7.53 6.20
N MET A 240 -31.89 6.63 5.94
CA MET A 240 -32.87 6.22 6.96
C MET A 240 -32.18 5.53 8.13
N GLU A 241 -31.28 4.59 7.89
CA GLU A 241 -30.57 3.89 8.97
C GLU A 241 -29.62 4.83 9.72
N GLY A 242 -28.95 5.75 9.04
CA GLY A 242 -28.17 6.81 9.69
C GLY A 242 -29.03 7.65 10.65
N ASN A 243 -30.24 8.05 10.23
CA ASN A 243 -31.18 8.74 11.12
C ASN A 243 -31.67 7.86 12.28
N ASN A 244 -31.91 6.57 12.04
CA ASN A 244 -32.28 5.62 13.09
C ASN A 244 -31.18 5.50 14.15
N LEU A 245 -29.92 5.36 13.73
CA LEU A 245 -28.76 5.29 14.62
C LEU A 245 -28.61 6.56 15.44
N LYS A 246 -28.70 7.73 14.79
CA LYS A 246 -28.71 9.04 15.46
C LYS A 246 -29.80 9.12 16.54
N ALA A 247 -30.99 8.58 16.29
CA ALA A 247 -32.09 8.62 17.24
C ALA A 247 -31.94 7.63 18.42
N ARG A 248 -31.11 6.59 18.30
CA ARG A 248 -30.96 5.54 19.33
C ARG A 248 -30.19 6.02 20.55
N HIS A 249 -28.96 6.51 20.36
CA HIS A 249 -28.07 6.94 21.45
C HIS A 249 -26.89 7.76 20.92
N GLU A 250 -26.30 8.63 21.74
CA GLU A 250 -25.17 9.50 21.35
C GLU A 250 -23.94 8.72 20.90
N ASN A 251 -23.74 7.52 21.47
CA ASN A 251 -22.66 6.61 21.11
C ASN A 251 -22.74 6.11 19.65
N PHE A 252 -23.89 6.20 18.98
CA PHE A 252 -24.08 5.80 17.59
C PHE A 252 -23.98 6.98 16.60
N LEU A 253 -23.66 8.19 17.06
CA LEU A 253 -23.60 9.34 16.16
C LEU A 253 -22.44 9.26 15.16
N GLY A 254 -21.35 8.57 15.50
CA GLY A 254 -20.27 8.25 14.56
C GLY A 254 -20.78 7.39 13.40
N ASP A 255 -21.36 6.23 13.72
CA ASP A 255 -21.95 5.32 12.72
C ASP A 255 -23.04 6.02 11.89
N ALA A 256 -23.88 6.85 12.53
CA ALA A 256 -24.90 7.64 11.85
C ALA A 256 -24.30 8.62 10.84
N MET A 257 -23.20 9.29 11.20
CA MET A 257 -22.49 10.20 10.32
C MET A 257 -21.86 9.45 9.14
N ASP A 258 -21.24 8.30 9.38
CA ASP A 258 -20.63 7.48 8.32
C ASP A 258 -21.68 6.94 7.34
N MET A 259 -22.84 6.49 7.82
CA MET A 259 -23.95 6.08 6.94
C MET A 259 -24.51 7.23 6.11
N ALA A 260 -24.68 8.42 6.70
CA ALA A 260 -25.14 9.58 5.95
C ALA A 260 -24.10 10.05 4.91
N LYS A 261 -22.81 9.92 5.23
CA LYS A 261 -21.72 10.18 4.29
C LYS A 261 -21.70 9.13 3.17
N ALA A 262 -21.90 7.86 3.49
CA ALA A 262 -22.01 6.78 2.51
C ALA A 262 -23.14 7.08 1.52
N ALA A 263 -24.32 7.47 2.01
CA ALA A 263 -25.44 7.89 1.17
C ALA A 263 -25.08 9.05 0.21
N LEU A 264 -24.37 10.07 0.72
CA LEU A 264 -23.92 11.20 -0.11
C LEU A 264 -22.92 10.76 -1.19
N VAL A 265 -21.91 9.96 -0.83
CA VAL A 265 -20.89 9.45 -1.76
C VAL A 265 -21.54 8.57 -2.85
N SER A 266 -22.48 7.71 -2.46
CA SER A 266 -23.26 6.90 -3.40
C SER A 266 -24.14 7.72 -4.33
N ALA A 267 -24.72 8.83 -3.83
CA ALA A 267 -25.48 9.75 -4.66
C ALA A 267 -24.59 10.51 -5.66
N ASP A 268 -23.39 10.93 -5.24
CA ASP A 268 -22.39 11.52 -6.14
C ASP A 268 -21.94 10.50 -7.22
N ALA A 269 -21.78 9.23 -6.86
CA ALA A 269 -21.48 8.16 -7.82
C ALA A 269 -22.61 7.96 -8.84
N CYS A 270 -23.87 8.00 -8.38
CA CYS A 270 -25.03 7.93 -9.28
C CYS A 270 -25.08 9.12 -10.25
N LEU A 271 -24.62 10.32 -9.87
CA LEU A 271 -24.56 11.46 -10.80
C LEU A 271 -23.48 11.30 -11.89
N ILE A 272 -22.46 10.48 -11.65
CA ILE A 272 -21.48 10.09 -12.68
C ILE A 272 -22.13 9.13 -13.68
N LEU A 273 -22.89 8.16 -13.17
CA LEU A 273 -23.56 7.12 -13.97
C LEU A 273 -24.79 7.64 -14.72
N PHE A 274 -25.52 8.59 -14.15
CA PHE A 274 -26.76 9.18 -14.67
C PHE A 274 -26.61 10.71 -14.81
N PRO A 275 -25.74 11.19 -15.71
CA PRO A 275 -25.50 12.62 -15.88
C PRO A 275 -26.78 13.35 -16.29
N GLY A 276 -27.11 14.42 -15.58
CA GLY A 276 -28.29 15.24 -15.86
C GLY A 276 -29.62 14.68 -15.35
N ASP A 277 -29.60 13.56 -14.61
CA ASP A 277 -30.81 13.00 -14.02
C ASP A 277 -31.32 13.86 -12.85
N GLU A 278 -32.46 14.54 -13.05
CA GLU A 278 -33.02 15.47 -12.07
C GLU A 278 -33.40 14.80 -10.75
N GLU A 279 -33.83 13.53 -10.78
CA GLU A 279 -34.18 12.80 -9.56
C GLU A 279 -32.93 12.47 -8.74
N MET A 280 -31.86 12.02 -9.40
CA MET A 280 -30.58 11.77 -8.73
C MET A 280 -29.98 13.05 -8.16
N PHE A 281 -30.13 14.18 -8.84
CA PHE A 281 -29.68 15.48 -8.32
C PHE A 281 -30.43 15.86 -7.03
N LYS A 282 -31.76 15.71 -7.02
CA LYS A 282 -32.59 15.95 -5.83
C LYS A 282 -32.25 14.99 -4.69
N LEU A 283 -32.01 13.71 -5.00
CA LEU A 283 -31.61 12.70 -4.02
C LEU A 283 -30.25 13.04 -3.41
N ARG A 284 -29.27 13.44 -4.23
CA ARG A 284 -27.95 13.89 -3.78
C ARG A 284 -28.06 15.12 -2.87
N GLN A 285 -28.90 16.09 -3.21
CA GLN A 285 -29.13 17.26 -2.35
C GLN A 285 -29.74 16.85 -1.00
N THR A 286 -30.70 15.92 -1.01
CA THR A 286 -31.30 15.36 0.21
C THR A 286 -30.26 14.65 1.08
N ALA A 287 -29.40 13.83 0.47
CA ALA A 287 -28.31 13.15 1.15
C ALA A 287 -27.28 14.14 1.73
N PHE A 288 -26.98 15.20 0.99
CA PHE A 288 -26.11 16.27 1.46
C PHE A 288 -26.70 16.99 2.69
N ASP A 289 -27.97 17.36 2.63
CA ASP A 289 -28.65 18.04 3.74
C ASP A 289 -28.77 17.12 4.97
N ASN A 290 -29.04 15.83 4.77
CA ASN A 290 -29.04 14.83 5.85
C ASN A 290 -27.66 14.67 6.49
N PHE A 291 -26.60 14.47 5.67
CA PHE A 291 -25.23 14.40 6.16
C PHE A 291 -24.83 15.67 6.91
N LYS A 292 -25.18 16.85 6.39
CA LYS A 292 -24.92 18.14 7.05
C LYS A 292 -25.61 18.21 8.41
N GLN A 293 -26.87 17.81 8.52
CA GLN A 293 -27.60 17.83 9.78
C GLN A 293 -27.00 16.86 10.82
N ILE A 294 -26.68 15.63 10.41
CA ILE A 294 -26.11 14.63 11.32
C ILE A 294 -24.69 15.04 11.73
N SER A 295 -23.86 15.51 10.80
CA SER A 295 -22.50 15.98 11.10
C SER A 295 -22.48 17.19 12.03
N GLN A 296 -23.44 18.12 11.91
CA GLN A 296 -23.58 19.25 12.85
C GLN A 296 -23.93 18.78 14.27
N GLU A 297 -24.85 17.81 14.40
CA GLU A 297 -25.21 17.27 15.71
C GLU A 297 -24.08 16.44 16.33
N PHE A 298 -23.43 15.60 15.53
CA PHE A 298 -22.24 14.89 15.92
C PHE A 298 -21.16 15.86 16.38
N ALA A 299 -20.86 16.90 15.60
CA ALA A 299 -19.88 17.91 15.97
C ALA A 299 -20.23 18.61 17.30
N ALA A 300 -21.49 18.98 17.50
CA ALA A 300 -21.94 19.65 18.71
C ALA A 300 -21.83 18.77 19.98
N LYS A 301 -21.93 17.44 19.84
CA LYS A 301 -21.87 16.50 20.97
C LYS A 301 -20.49 15.88 21.19
N THR A 302 -19.73 15.71 20.12
CA THR A 302 -18.41 15.07 20.14
C THR A 302 -17.31 16.11 20.39
N TYR A 303 -17.35 17.26 19.73
CA TYR A 303 -16.23 18.20 19.76
C TYR A 303 -16.37 19.23 20.87
N THR A 304 -15.27 19.48 21.57
CA THR A 304 -15.22 20.42 22.68
C THR A 304 -15.17 21.88 22.25
N SER A 305 -14.81 22.15 20.99
CA SER A 305 -14.66 23.47 20.37
C SER A 305 -14.64 23.35 18.84
N ASP A 306 -14.77 24.49 18.13
CA ASP A 306 -14.58 24.52 16.66
C ASP A 306 -13.15 24.11 16.28
N LEU A 307 -12.17 24.41 17.14
CA LEU A 307 -10.79 23.99 16.94
C LEU A 307 -10.68 22.47 17.00
N HIS A 308 -11.33 21.84 17.97
CA HIS A 308 -11.40 20.39 18.04
C HIS A 308 -11.98 19.81 16.73
N ALA A 309 -13.13 20.33 16.27
CA ALA A 309 -13.75 19.88 15.02
C ALA A 309 -12.78 19.97 13.82
N LYS A 310 -12.02 21.07 13.72
CA LYS A 310 -11.03 21.31 12.67
C LYS A 310 -9.86 20.31 12.71
N TYR A 311 -9.46 19.86 13.89
CA TYR A 311 -8.34 18.94 14.09
C TYR A 311 -8.77 17.50 14.40
N ALA A 312 -10.05 17.14 14.31
CA ALA A 312 -10.52 15.80 14.60
C ALA A 312 -9.81 14.72 13.76
N GLY A 313 -9.25 13.72 14.42
CA GLY A 313 -8.35 12.70 13.86
C GLY A 313 -6.90 13.16 13.69
N LYS A 314 -6.49 14.26 14.33
CA LYS A 314 -5.12 14.78 14.25
C LYS A 314 -4.51 14.97 15.64
N ILE A 315 -3.19 14.98 15.66
CA ILE A 315 -2.39 15.40 16.81
C ILE A 315 -1.71 16.72 16.46
N VAL A 316 -1.91 17.74 17.30
CA VAL A 316 -1.24 19.04 17.17
C VAL A 316 -0.21 19.19 18.28
N PHE A 317 0.86 19.95 18.01
CA PHE A 317 2.00 20.05 18.93
C PHE A 317 2.26 21.49 19.35
N SER A 318 2.76 21.69 20.56
CA SER A 318 3.16 22.99 21.12
C SER A 318 4.35 22.83 22.06
N THR A 319 5.07 23.92 22.33
CA THR A 319 6.10 23.95 23.39
C THR A 319 5.49 24.06 24.79
N ASN A 320 4.22 24.44 24.90
CA ASN A 320 3.50 24.56 26.16
C ASN A 320 2.34 23.55 26.22
N PRO A 321 1.90 23.10 27.41
CA PRO A 321 0.70 22.29 27.54
C PRO A 321 -0.51 22.94 26.87
N ILE A 322 -1.26 22.16 26.10
CA ILE A 322 -2.45 22.62 25.37
C ILE A 322 -3.67 22.39 26.28
N GLN A 323 -4.40 23.45 26.61
CA GLN A 323 -5.58 23.38 27.48
C GLN A 323 -6.86 23.34 26.64
N ILE A 324 -7.62 22.25 26.74
CA ILE A 324 -8.88 22.09 26.02
C ILE A 324 -9.86 23.23 26.36
N LYS A 325 -10.60 23.73 25.37
CA LYS A 325 -11.49 24.91 25.45
C LYS A 325 -10.81 26.26 25.70
N ALA A 326 -9.49 26.28 25.89
CA ALA A 326 -8.67 27.47 26.00
C ALA A 326 -7.49 27.41 24.99
N GLU A 327 -7.71 26.72 23.88
CA GLU A 327 -6.66 26.45 22.91
C GLU A 327 -6.29 27.71 22.13
N ASN A 328 -4.98 27.88 21.88
CA ASN A 328 -4.47 28.95 21.02
C ASN A 328 -3.82 28.33 19.78
N GLU A 329 -4.55 28.32 18.66
CA GLU A 329 -4.06 27.74 17.40
C GLU A 329 -2.71 28.34 16.96
N GLY A 330 -2.50 29.64 17.21
CA GLY A 330 -1.23 30.31 16.88
C GLY A 330 -0.02 29.83 17.68
N SER A 331 -0.22 29.03 18.73
CA SER A 331 0.85 28.40 19.50
C SER A 331 1.27 27.03 18.94
N PHE A 332 0.52 26.47 17.99
CA PHE A 332 0.85 25.18 17.42
C PHE A 332 2.11 25.29 16.54
N LYS A 333 2.99 24.30 16.68
CA LYS A 333 4.26 24.22 15.96
C LYS A 333 4.37 22.87 15.25
N THR A 334 5.09 22.88 14.12
CA THR A 334 5.48 21.68 13.38
C THR A 334 7.00 21.52 13.30
N SER A 335 7.76 22.35 14.02
CA SER A 335 9.22 22.28 14.07
C SER A 335 9.72 22.64 15.47
N PHE A 336 10.64 21.81 15.97
CA PHE A 336 11.21 21.88 17.31
C PHE A 336 12.71 21.63 17.26
N SER A 337 13.46 22.24 18.17
CA SER A 337 14.85 21.84 18.45
C SER A 337 14.90 20.75 19.53
N GLY A 338 15.99 19.99 19.59
CA GLY A 338 16.23 19.00 20.66
C GLY A 338 16.23 19.58 22.08
N THR A 339 16.31 20.91 22.22
CA THR A 339 16.27 21.63 23.50
C THR A 339 14.88 22.10 23.89
N GLU A 340 13.89 22.03 23.00
CA GLU A 340 12.52 22.43 23.31
C GLU A 340 11.73 21.30 23.99
N THR A 341 10.62 21.66 24.59
CA THR A 341 9.59 20.72 25.01
C THR A 341 8.59 20.49 23.88
N VAL A 342 7.98 19.31 23.84
CA VAL A 342 6.95 18.95 22.88
C VAL A 342 5.76 18.34 23.63
N TYR A 343 4.66 19.07 23.64
CA TYR A 343 3.35 18.63 24.12
C TYR A 343 2.45 18.37 22.92
N GLY A 344 1.75 17.23 22.91
CA GLY A 344 0.74 16.89 21.93
C GLY A 344 -0.67 17.03 22.51
N MET A 345 -1.62 17.44 21.68
CA MET A 345 -3.06 17.29 21.93
C MET A 345 -3.65 16.44 20.81
N VAL A 346 -4.22 15.31 21.17
CA VAL A 346 -4.95 14.42 20.28
C VAL A 346 -6.40 14.86 20.25
N TYR A 347 -6.92 15.15 19.07
CA TYR A 347 -8.35 15.39 18.85
C TYR A 347 -8.94 14.18 18.17
N LEU A 348 -9.89 13.52 18.82
CA LEU A 348 -10.48 12.29 18.34
C LEU A 348 -11.81 12.55 17.62
N LYS A 349 -12.16 11.63 16.72
CA LYS A 349 -13.49 11.61 16.10
C LYS A 349 -14.53 10.91 16.97
N THR A 350 -14.11 10.21 18.02
CA THR A 350 -15.00 9.51 18.95
C THR A 350 -14.44 9.65 20.37
N ASN A 351 -15.17 9.15 21.36
CA ASN A 351 -14.69 9.17 22.73
C ASN A 351 -13.62 8.10 22.97
N MET A 352 -12.84 8.30 24.02
CA MET A 352 -11.71 7.44 24.37
C MET A 352 -12.14 6.00 24.71
N SER A 353 -13.35 5.78 25.23
CA SER A 353 -13.88 4.44 25.49
C SER A 353 -14.07 3.62 24.21
N ALA A 354 -14.49 4.28 23.12
CA ALA A 354 -14.62 3.64 21.81
C ALA A 354 -13.25 3.36 21.19
N VAL A 355 -12.28 4.27 21.33
CA VAL A 355 -10.89 4.04 20.88
C VAL A 355 -10.22 2.90 21.65
N GLN A 356 -10.42 2.84 22.97
CA GLN A 356 -9.79 1.82 23.80
C GLN A 356 -10.40 0.43 23.60
N GLY A 357 -11.70 0.36 23.27
CA GLY A 357 -12.44 -0.90 23.17
C GLY A 357 -12.30 -1.73 24.45
N THR A 358 -11.88 -3.00 24.30
CA THR A 358 -11.61 -3.90 25.43
C THR A 358 -10.13 -3.99 25.79
N GLY A 359 -9.26 -3.50 24.91
CA GLY A 359 -7.81 -3.60 25.00
C GLY A 359 -7.14 -2.35 25.56
N PHE A 360 -6.10 -1.91 24.86
CA PHE A 360 -5.24 -0.80 25.21
C PHE A 360 -5.21 0.21 24.06
N ILE A 361 -5.10 1.48 24.41
CA ILE A 361 -4.73 2.53 23.46
C ILE A 361 -3.23 2.47 23.28
N THR A 362 -2.77 2.65 22.05
CA THR A 362 -1.35 2.66 21.73
C THR A 362 -0.93 4.03 21.23
N THR A 363 0.14 4.58 21.80
CA THR A 363 0.86 5.72 21.23
C THR A 363 2.14 5.23 20.57
N ARG A 364 2.26 5.39 19.25
CA ARG A 364 3.40 4.95 18.44
C ARG A 364 4.17 6.15 17.91
N ILE A 365 5.49 6.08 17.98
CA ILE A 365 6.40 7.10 17.46
C ILE A 365 7.22 6.53 16.31
N LEU A 366 7.16 7.20 15.16
CA LEU A 366 7.99 6.94 14.00
C LEU A 366 8.98 8.09 13.81
N ALA A 367 10.24 7.77 13.53
CA ALA A 367 11.25 8.72 13.10
C ALA A 367 11.67 8.37 11.67
N ASN A 368 11.50 9.33 10.75
CA ASN A 368 11.79 9.17 9.32
C ASN A 368 11.09 7.91 8.74
N GLY A 369 9.82 7.70 9.13
CA GLY A 369 9.01 6.54 8.72
C GLY A 369 9.33 5.22 9.42
N THR A 370 10.32 5.16 10.32
CA THR A 370 10.67 3.95 11.09
C THR A 370 10.14 4.04 12.50
N GLN A 371 9.38 3.03 12.97
CA GLN A 371 8.94 2.98 14.36
C GLN A 371 10.13 2.89 15.32
N ILE A 372 10.22 3.84 16.26
CA ILE A 372 11.29 3.90 17.26
C ILE A 372 10.80 3.70 18.69
N ALA A 373 9.52 3.94 18.97
CA ALA A 373 8.94 3.76 20.30
C ALA A 373 7.44 3.46 20.24
N GLU A 374 6.95 2.84 21.31
CA GLU A 374 5.54 2.51 21.49
C GLU A 374 5.16 2.44 22.98
N HIS A 375 3.98 2.93 23.30
CA HIS A 375 3.41 2.87 24.65
C HIS A 375 1.94 2.49 24.60
N GLU A 376 1.63 1.32 25.15
CA GLU A 376 0.26 0.91 25.45
C GLU A 376 -0.18 1.46 26.82
N TRP A 377 -1.41 1.95 26.89
CA TRP A 377 -2.01 2.50 28.10
C TRP A 377 -3.54 2.37 28.09
N LYS A 378 -4.17 2.61 29.23
CA LYS A 378 -5.63 2.67 29.39
C LYS A 378 -6.03 4.03 29.90
N ALA A 379 -7.07 4.60 29.32
CA ALA A 379 -7.66 5.84 29.79
C ALA A 379 -8.33 5.63 31.14
N ALA A 380 -8.16 6.62 32.03
CA ALA A 380 -8.86 6.63 33.30
C ALA A 380 -10.38 6.66 33.09
N THR A 381 -11.15 6.19 34.07
CA THR A 381 -12.61 6.08 33.94
C THR A 381 -13.28 7.43 33.63
N ASP A 382 -12.77 8.52 34.18
CA ASP A 382 -13.24 9.87 33.93
C ASP A 382 -12.78 10.45 32.58
N GLU A 383 -11.69 9.94 32.02
CA GLU A 383 -11.18 10.29 30.68
C GLU A 383 -11.86 9.50 29.56
N GLN A 384 -12.48 8.36 29.84
CA GLN A 384 -13.12 7.50 28.83
C GLN A 384 -14.20 8.21 27.99
N LYS A 385 -14.83 9.25 28.53
CA LYS A 385 -15.81 10.07 27.80
C LYS A 385 -15.18 11.18 26.96
N ASN A 386 -13.91 11.48 27.16
CA ASN A 386 -13.23 12.56 26.45
C ASN A 386 -13.05 12.17 24.99
N THR A 387 -13.20 13.15 24.11
CA THR A 387 -12.92 13.05 22.67
C THR A 387 -11.55 13.63 22.35
N TYR A 388 -10.70 13.78 23.36
CA TYR A 388 -9.36 14.32 23.25
C TYR A 388 -8.45 13.63 24.26
N SER A 389 -7.14 13.73 24.05
CA SER A 389 -6.12 13.28 24.99
C SER A 389 -4.94 14.21 24.92
N ASP A 390 -4.39 14.59 26.07
CA ASP A 390 -3.01 15.03 26.13
C ASP A 390 -2.08 13.87 25.74
N CYS A 391 -0.96 14.22 25.09
CA CYS A 391 0.05 13.28 24.66
C CYS A 391 1.42 13.87 24.99
N GLU A 392 2.05 13.35 26.03
CA GLU A 392 3.37 13.78 26.46
C GLU A 392 4.45 13.18 25.55
N ILE A 393 5.02 13.98 24.65
CA ILE A 393 6.08 13.54 23.73
C ILE A 393 7.46 13.81 24.30
N MET A 394 7.74 15.09 24.59
CA MET A 394 8.96 15.57 25.25
C MET A 394 8.58 16.65 26.28
N PRO A 395 7.81 16.32 27.33
CA PRO A 395 7.41 17.30 28.34
C PRO A 395 8.61 17.77 29.18
N ALA A 396 8.47 18.92 29.84
CA ALA A 396 9.41 19.30 30.89
C ALA A 396 9.43 18.24 32.01
N SER A 397 10.61 17.96 32.59
CA SER A 397 10.78 16.87 33.56
C SER A 397 9.85 16.96 34.78
N ALA A 398 9.60 18.19 35.25
CA ALA A 398 8.71 18.45 36.38
C ALA A 398 7.21 18.20 36.08
N ASN A 399 6.84 18.16 34.80
CA ASN A 399 5.46 18.05 34.34
C ASN A 399 5.14 16.67 33.73
N ALA A 400 6.10 15.75 33.66
CA ALA A 400 5.87 14.44 33.05
C ALA A 400 5.15 13.52 34.03
N GLU A 401 3.96 13.09 33.64
CA GLU A 401 3.10 12.22 34.46
C GLU A 401 3.05 10.79 33.91
N THR A 402 3.25 10.61 32.61
CA THR A 402 3.07 9.33 31.93
C THR A 402 4.35 8.52 31.81
N TYR A 403 4.21 7.19 31.67
CA TYR A 403 5.35 6.33 31.31
C TYR A 403 5.76 6.49 29.83
N GLY A 404 4.83 6.92 28.98
CA GLY A 404 5.08 7.21 27.57
C GLY A 404 6.20 8.20 27.37
N ALA A 405 6.16 9.33 28.08
CA ALA A 405 7.20 10.36 28.02
C ALA A 405 8.61 9.78 28.25
N LEU A 406 8.78 8.94 29.28
CA LEU A 406 10.08 8.34 29.58
C LEU A 406 10.57 7.41 28.44
N LYS A 407 9.68 6.58 27.88
CA LYS A 407 9.98 5.70 26.74
C LYS A 407 10.35 6.50 25.49
N PHE A 408 9.66 7.61 25.23
CA PHE A 408 9.91 8.44 24.07
C PHE A 408 11.24 9.18 24.19
N TYR A 409 11.55 9.74 25.37
CA TYR A 409 12.87 10.30 25.66
C TYR A 409 14.00 9.28 25.49
N GLU A 410 13.83 8.05 25.96
CA GLU A 410 14.80 6.97 25.76
C GLU A 410 15.04 6.70 24.28
N ALA A 411 13.96 6.54 23.51
CA ALA A 411 14.05 6.30 22.07
C ALA A 411 14.68 7.48 21.33
N PHE A 412 14.32 8.72 21.67
CA PHE A 412 14.89 9.90 21.05
C PHE A 412 16.39 10.05 21.35
N SER A 413 16.80 9.76 22.59
CA SER A 413 18.21 9.83 22.99
C SER A 413 19.09 8.81 22.27
N SER A 414 18.56 7.62 21.95
CA SER A 414 19.34 6.47 21.49
C SER A 414 19.18 6.13 20.00
N LYS A 415 18.09 6.56 19.36
CA LYS A 415 17.73 6.13 17.99
C LYS A 415 17.68 7.27 16.97
N LEU A 416 17.64 8.54 17.38
CA LEU A 416 17.65 9.65 16.44
C LEU A 416 19.03 9.89 15.85
N LEU A 417 19.05 10.28 14.58
CA LEU A 417 20.26 10.68 13.88
C LEU A 417 20.55 12.16 14.14
N SER A 418 21.82 12.56 14.01
CA SER A 418 22.19 13.98 13.99
C SER A 418 21.51 14.71 12.83
N GLY A 419 21.07 15.93 13.06
CA GLY A 419 20.35 16.74 12.07
C GLY A 419 18.83 16.68 12.22
N SER A 420 18.13 17.01 11.13
CA SER A 420 16.66 17.12 11.12
C SER A 420 16.01 15.75 10.96
N ASN A 421 15.10 15.39 11.88
CA ASN A 421 14.33 14.15 11.84
C ASN A 421 12.83 14.48 11.71
N THR A 422 12.12 13.79 10.83
CA THR A 422 10.65 13.84 10.76
C THR A 422 10.08 12.87 11.79
N ILE A 423 9.30 13.38 12.74
CA ILE A 423 8.67 12.61 13.80
C ILE A 423 7.17 12.53 13.53
N THR A 424 6.67 11.31 13.36
CA THR A 424 5.23 11.03 13.26
C THR A 424 4.77 10.40 14.56
N VAL A 425 3.73 10.96 15.15
CA VAL A 425 3.06 10.44 16.35
C VAL A 425 1.71 9.90 15.91
N GLN A 426 1.44 8.65 16.26
CA GLN A 426 0.17 7.97 16.00
C GLN A 426 -0.48 7.56 17.32
N MET A 427 -1.79 7.75 17.41
CA MET A 427 -2.65 7.08 18.38
C MET A 427 -3.40 5.97 17.67
N LEU A 428 -3.38 4.77 18.24
CA LEU A 428 -4.06 3.59 17.71
C LEU A 428 -5.07 3.04 18.71
N ASP A 429 -6.15 2.47 18.17
CA ASP A 429 -7.16 1.72 18.93
C ASP A 429 -6.66 0.32 19.33
N ASP A 430 -7.50 -0.48 19.99
CA ASP A 430 -7.17 -1.84 20.41
C ASP A 430 -6.99 -2.84 19.25
N ASP A 431 -7.51 -2.50 18.07
CA ASP A 431 -7.33 -3.23 16.81
C ASP A 431 -6.12 -2.75 15.98
N GLN A 432 -5.31 -1.83 16.52
CA GLN A 432 -4.13 -1.25 15.87
C GLN A 432 -4.43 -0.40 14.62
N ASN A 433 -5.63 0.17 14.51
CA ASN A 433 -5.96 1.19 13.51
C ASN A 433 -5.53 2.57 14.00
N VAL A 434 -4.99 3.40 13.10
CA VAL A 434 -4.63 4.79 13.44
C VAL A 434 -5.88 5.65 13.54
N VAL A 435 -6.21 6.10 14.75
CA VAL A 435 -7.37 6.96 15.02
C VAL A 435 -7.03 8.45 15.01
N ALA A 436 -5.76 8.79 15.25
CA ALA A 436 -5.24 10.14 15.10
C ALA A 436 -3.75 10.14 14.80
N GLU A 437 -3.29 11.10 14.00
CA GLU A 437 -1.89 11.25 13.63
C GLU A 437 -1.46 12.72 13.60
N GLY A 438 -0.20 12.98 13.94
CA GLY A 438 0.43 14.28 13.72
C GLY A 438 1.91 14.12 13.39
N GLU A 439 2.45 15.08 12.65
CA GLU A 439 3.85 15.11 12.26
C GLU A 439 4.51 16.44 12.65
N PHE A 440 5.76 16.37 13.09
CA PHE A 440 6.63 17.53 13.28
C PHE A 440 8.09 17.20 12.94
N THR A 441 8.90 18.22 12.75
CA THR A 441 10.35 18.09 12.58
C THR A 441 11.07 18.35 13.90
N LEU A 442 12.00 17.47 14.26
CA LEU A 442 12.90 17.64 15.39
C LEU A 442 14.34 17.83 14.91
N ASP A 443 14.88 19.03 15.14
CA ASP A 443 16.26 19.36 14.82
C ASP A 443 17.22 18.93 15.94
N CYS A 444 17.97 17.87 15.65
CA CYS A 444 19.05 17.31 16.46
C CYS A 444 20.43 17.65 15.87
N SER A 445 20.57 18.75 15.12
CA SER A 445 21.85 19.19 14.55
C SER A 445 22.92 19.47 15.61
N ALA A 446 22.52 19.90 16.81
CA ALA A 446 23.38 20.07 17.98
C ALA A 446 23.69 18.75 18.73
N GLY A 447 23.17 17.61 18.26
CA GLY A 447 23.25 16.31 18.96
C GLY A 447 22.03 16.03 19.86
N THR A 448 22.09 14.94 20.63
CA THR A 448 21.01 14.45 21.51
C THR A 448 21.36 14.54 23.00
N ASP A 449 22.39 15.30 23.38
CA ASP A 449 22.88 15.38 24.76
C ASP A 449 21.82 15.94 25.72
N ASP A 450 21.11 17.01 25.33
CA ASP A 450 20.05 17.60 26.15
C ASP A 450 18.84 16.66 26.30
N ILE A 451 18.48 15.92 25.25
CA ILE A 451 17.45 14.89 25.28
C ILE A 451 17.88 13.78 26.25
N THR A 452 19.14 13.37 26.19
CA THR A 452 19.72 12.35 27.07
C THR A 452 19.77 12.81 28.53
N ALA A 453 20.07 14.08 28.78
CA ALA A 453 20.06 14.66 30.13
C ALA A 453 18.65 14.65 30.73
N ARG A 454 17.64 15.06 29.94
CA ARG A 454 16.23 15.02 30.36
C ARG A 454 15.71 13.61 30.58
N TYR A 455 16.08 12.65 29.72
CA TYR A 455 15.78 11.23 29.94
C TYR A 455 16.28 10.77 31.31
N LYS A 456 17.53 11.09 31.67
CA LYS A 456 18.12 10.72 32.97
C LYS A 456 17.40 11.39 34.14
N GLU A 457 17.09 12.67 34.01
CA GLU A 457 16.34 13.43 35.03
C GLU A 457 14.94 12.82 35.26
N LEU A 458 14.19 12.58 34.19
CA LEU A 458 12.88 11.94 34.23
C LEU A 458 12.93 10.54 34.82
N LYS A 459 13.94 9.75 34.43
CA LYS A 459 14.17 8.42 34.97
C LYS A 459 14.37 8.50 36.49
N GLU A 460 15.17 9.43 36.97
CA GLU A 460 15.44 9.60 38.40
C GLU A 460 14.18 10.03 39.17
N ILE A 461 13.44 11.03 38.69
CA ILE A 461 12.16 11.48 39.27
C ILE A 461 11.16 10.32 39.36
N ARG A 462 11.09 9.47 38.32
CA ARG A 462 10.21 8.30 38.33
C ARG A 462 10.66 7.26 39.35
N LEU A 463 11.95 6.92 39.36
CA LEU A 463 12.52 5.93 40.28
C LEU A 463 12.33 6.34 41.75
N GLU A 464 12.27 7.64 42.05
CA GLU A 464 11.93 8.16 43.38
C GLU A 464 10.53 7.79 43.85
N LYS A 465 9.60 7.55 42.92
CA LYS A 465 8.20 7.18 43.22
C LYS A 465 7.98 5.66 43.21
N VAL A 466 8.81 4.89 42.50
CA VAL A 466 8.68 3.42 42.46
C VAL A 466 8.95 2.81 43.83
N ARG A 467 8.02 1.98 44.31
CA ARG A 467 8.10 1.21 45.55
C ARG A 467 7.78 -0.25 45.26
N MET A 468 8.18 -1.14 46.17
CA MET A 468 7.58 -2.47 46.20
C MET A 468 6.06 -2.33 46.37
N PRO A 469 5.23 -3.13 45.69
CA PRO A 469 3.79 -3.06 45.87
C PRO A 469 3.42 -3.39 47.33
N GLU A 470 2.30 -2.84 47.78
CA GLU A 470 1.76 -3.18 49.11
C GLU A 470 1.43 -4.68 49.15
N PRO A 471 1.88 -5.42 50.18
CA PRO A 471 1.62 -6.84 50.26
C PRO A 471 0.12 -7.10 50.51
N SER A 472 -0.51 -7.92 49.67
CA SER A 472 -1.87 -8.41 49.88
C SER A 472 -1.96 -9.30 51.13
N MET A 473 -0.84 -9.94 51.50
CA MET A 473 -0.64 -10.61 52.78
C MET A 473 0.83 -10.59 53.18
N SER A 474 1.13 -10.61 54.48
CA SER A 474 2.49 -10.75 54.99
C SER A 474 2.70 -12.14 55.58
N ASP A 475 3.63 -12.90 55.00
CA ASP A 475 4.11 -14.19 55.50
C ASP A 475 5.64 -14.23 55.32
N PRO A 476 6.40 -13.81 56.34
CA PRO A 476 7.85 -13.71 56.25
C PRO A 476 8.54 -15.05 55.92
N ALA A 477 7.95 -16.18 56.32
CA ALA A 477 8.52 -17.50 56.04
C ALA A 477 8.33 -17.86 54.55
N LEU A 478 7.15 -17.59 54.02
CA LEU A 478 6.87 -17.79 52.60
C LEU A 478 7.70 -16.83 51.72
N GLU A 479 7.77 -15.54 52.06
CA GLU A 479 8.58 -14.54 51.37
C GLU A 479 10.07 -14.94 51.33
N ALA A 480 10.64 -15.38 52.46
CA ALA A 480 12.01 -15.89 52.51
C ALA A 480 12.19 -17.15 51.63
N SER A 481 11.19 -18.02 51.58
CA SER A 481 11.22 -19.20 50.70
C SER A 481 11.15 -18.83 49.21
N MET A 482 10.46 -17.75 48.86
CA MET A 482 10.41 -17.21 47.49
C MET A 482 11.76 -16.65 47.06
N VAL A 483 12.42 -15.85 47.91
CA VAL A 483 13.79 -15.36 47.68
C VAL A 483 14.77 -16.53 47.51
N SER A 484 14.66 -17.55 48.36
CA SER A 484 15.49 -18.76 48.26
C SER A 484 15.23 -19.55 46.97
N ALA A 485 13.98 -19.64 46.54
CA ALA A 485 13.61 -20.30 45.30
C ALA A 485 14.21 -19.59 44.07
N MET A 486 14.34 -18.25 44.13
CA MET A 486 15.01 -17.45 43.10
C MET A 486 16.53 -17.61 43.11
N ALA A 487 17.16 -17.61 44.28
CA ALA A 487 18.60 -17.87 44.39
C ALA A 487 18.99 -19.23 43.78
N ALA A 488 18.10 -20.23 43.86
CA ALA A 488 18.30 -21.55 43.24
C ALA A 488 18.20 -21.56 41.71
N GLN A 489 17.73 -20.48 41.06
CA GLN A 489 17.63 -20.40 39.60
C GLN A 489 18.96 -20.05 38.91
N ASN A 490 20.02 -19.73 39.67
CA ASN A 490 21.31 -19.27 39.14
C ASN A 490 21.19 -18.07 38.18
N TRP A 491 20.26 -17.15 38.47
CA TRP A 491 20.18 -15.88 37.76
C TRP A 491 21.40 -15.01 38.11
N PRO A 492 21.91 -14.18 37.17
CA PRO A 492 23.03 -13.29 37.47
C PRO A 492 22.66 -12.22 38.52
N GLU A 493 21.37 -11.89 38.65
CA GLU A 493 20.87 -10.97 39.65
C GLU A 493 20.65 -11.64 41.02
N THR A 494 20.89 -10.87 42.10
CA THR A 494 20.67 -11.33 43.47
C THR A 494 19.27 -10.93 43.94
N ALA A 495 18.42 -11.92 44.26
CA ALA A 495 17.13 -11.68 44.87
C ALA A 495 17.29 -11.07 46.28
N MET A 496 16.60 -9.96 46.55
CA MET A 496 16.74 -9.16 47.77
C MET A 496 15.54 -9.25 48.72
N ARG A 497 14.33 -9.17 48.17
CA ARG A 497 13.06 -9.13 48.94
C ARG A 497 11.93 -9.66 48.07
N ALA A 498 11.01 -10.41 48.65
CA ALA A 498 9.73 -10.75 48.04
C ALA A 498 8.59 -10.10 48.83
N VAL A 499 7.52 -9.69 48.15
CA VAL A 499 6.24 -9.28 48.76
C VAL A 499 5.11 -10.04 48.06
N ILE A 500 4.19 -10.59 48.83
CA ILE A 500 3.08 -11.38 48.28
C ILE A 500 2.00 -10.43 47.77
N THR A 501 1.71 -10.50 46.48
CA THR A 501 0.69 -9.66 45.83
C THR A 501 -0.61 -10.43 45.57
N GLY A 502 -0.58 -11.75 45.65
CA GLY A 502 -1.78 -12.58 45.63
C GLY A 502 -2.57 -12.50 46.94
N ASP A 503 -3.88 -12.47 46.82
CA ASP A 503 -4.88 -12.57 47.90
C ASP A 503 -5.04 -14.01 48.43
N GLY A 504 -4.46 -14.99 47.75
CA GLY A 504 -4.43 -16.37 48.20
C GLY A 504 -3.77 -17.32 47.19
N TRP A 505 -3.76 -18.61 47.55
CA TRP A 505 -3.24 -19.65 46.68
C TRP A 505 -4.26 -20.05 45.62
N LEU A 506 -3.88 -19.98 44.34
CA LEU A 506 -4.65 -20.55 43.24
C LEU A 506 -4.34 -22.04 43.10
N THR A 507 -5.34 -22.90 43.26
CA THR A 507 -5.16 -24.36 43.15
C THR A 507 -5.37 -24.82 41.72
N HIS A 508 -4.34 -25.43 41.14
CA HIS A 508 -4.39 -26.00 39.80
C HIS A 508 -4.69 -27.49 39.87
N ARG A 509 -5.71 -27.92 39.13
CA ARG A 509 -6.17 -29.32 39.08
C ARG A 509 -6.00 -29.90 37.69
N GLY A 510 -5.71 -31.20 37.63
CA GLY A 510 -5.66 -31.95 36.39
C GLY A 510 -7.06 -32.22 35.83
N ALA A 511 -7.09 -32.85 34.67
CA ALA A 511 -8.34 -33.14 33.96
C ALA A 511 -9.31 -34.04 34.76
N PHE A 512 -8.81 -34.81 35.73
CA PHE A 512 -9.61 -35.70 36.58
C PHE A 512 -9.87 -35.12 37.97
N GLY A 513 -9.56 -33.84 38.19
CA GLY A 513 -9.81 -33.13 39.45
C GLY A 513 -8.74 -33.33 40.53
N GLU A 514 -7.70 -34.13 40.26
CA GLU A 514 -6.54 -34.29 41.13
C GLU A 514 -5.80 -32.95 41.32
N ILE A 515 -5.36 -32.65 42.53
CA ILE A 515 -4.59 -31.43 42.81
C ILE A 515 -3.16 -31.64 42.30
N LEU A 516 -2.69 -30.76 41.42
CA LEU A 516 -1.34 -30.82 40.88
C LEU A 516 -0.39 -29.93 41.67
N PHE A 517 -0.75 -28.67 41.84
CA PHE A 517 0.03 -27.68 42.58
C PHE A 517 -0.87 -26.51 42.97
N ARG A 518 -0.31 -25.62 43.79
CA ARG A 518 -0.88 -24.30 44.05
C ARG A 518 0.10 -23.20 43.64
N GLU A 519 -0.42 -22.07 43.20
CA GLU A 519 0.31 -20.90 42.72
C GLU A 519 0.03 -19.67 43.60
N MET A 520 1.05 -18.85 43.83
CA MET A 520 0.98 -17.58 44.55
C MET A 520 1.70 -16.50 43.74
N TYR A 521 1.09 -15.32 43.62
CA TYR A 521 1.72 -14.16 42.98
C TYR A 521 2.51 -13.33 43.98
N ALA A 522 3.68 -12.86 43.55
CA ALA A 522 4.55 -12.01 44.35
C ALA A 522 5.34 -11.04 43.46
N ALA A 523 5.76 -9.93 44.04
CA ALA A 523 6.77 -9.07 43.46
C ALA A 523 8.11 -9.32 44.15
N VAL A 524 9.18 -9.49 43.39
CA VAL A 524 10.52 -9.78 43.92
C VAL A 524 11.51 -8.74 43.43
N ALA A 525 12.18 -8.07 44.37
CA ALA A 525 13.28 -7.17 44.07
C ALA A 525 14.57 -7.96 43.85
N PHE A 526 15.30 -7.59 42.81
CA PHE A 526 16.61 -8.12 42.45
C PHE A 526 17.62 -6.99 42.34
N LYS A 527 18.90 -7.29 42.60
CA LYS A 527 20.04 -6.42 42.33
C LYS A 527 20.92 -7.03 41.26
N THR A 528 21.14 -6.32 40.16
CA THR A 528 22.05 -6.75 39.10
C THR A 528 23.52 -6.68 39.57
N PRO A 529 24.45 -7.37 38.89
CA PRO A 529 25.87 -7.25 39.18
C PRO A 529 26.40 -5.80 39.10
N GLU A 530 25.79 -4.97 38.27
CA GLU A 530 26.11 -3.54 38.10
C GLU A 530 25.49 -2.66 39.21
N GLY A 531 24.72 -3.27 40.13
CA GLY A 531 24.14 -2.59 41.28
C GLY A 531 22.78 -1.93 41.03
N ILE A 532 22.17 -2.13 39.85
CA ILE A 532 20.82 -1.65 39.54
C ILE A 532 19.79 -2.55 40.22
N CYS A 533 18.74 -1.98 40.82
CA CYS A 533 17.65 -2.78 41.38
C CYS A 533 16.42 -2.81 40.47
N LYS A 534 15.79 -3.97 40.37
CA LYS A 534 14.58 -4.21 39.57
C LYS A 534 13.56 -5.00 40.36
N ILE A 535 12.28 -4.69 40.18
CA ILE A 535 11.16 -5.50 40.64
C ILE A 535 10.74 -6.40 39.48
N PHE A 536 10.58 -7.69 39.74
CA PHE A 536 9.92 -8.61 38.83
C PHE A 536 8.61 -9.07 39.45
N TYR A 537 7.54 -9.00 38.68
CA TYR A 537 6.25 -9.58 39.05
C TYR A 537 6.27 -11.05 38.65
N MET A 538 6.15 -11.95 39.61
CA MET A 538 6.41 -13.38 39.42
C MET A 538 5.29 -14.21 40.02
N SER A 539 5.25 -15.48 39.63
CA SER A 539 4.48 -16.49 40.36
C SER A 539 5.35 -17.63 40.86
N PHE A 540 4.97 -18.14 42.02
CA PHE A 540 5.63 -19.23 42.72
C PHE A 540 4.66 -20.37 42.89
N LYS A 541 5.15 -21.60 42.77
CA LYS A 541 4.32 -22.79 42.95
C LYS A 541 4.83 -23.71 44.04
N GLN A 542 3.90 -24.50 44.59
CA GLN A 542 4.19 -25.63 45.46
C GLN A 542 3.48 -26.86 44.91
N ASP A 543 4.25 -27.84 44.43
CA ASP A 543 3.70 -29.09 43.89
C ASP A 543 3.04 -29.91 45.01
N PHE A 544 1.89 -30.52 44.72
CA PHE A 544 1.16 -31.37 45.66
C PHE A 544 1.56 -32.84 45.46
N ASN A 545 1.92 -33.53 46.54
CA ASN A 545 2.40 -34.93 46.47
C ASN A 545 1.32 -35.97 46.82
N GLY A 546 0.05 -35.57 46.90
CA GLY A 546 -1.07 -36.40 47.34
C GLY A 546 -1.50 -36.19 48.78
N SER A 547 -0.63 -35.61 49.63
CA SER A 547 -0.95 -35.32 51.04
C SER A 547 -0.62 -33.89 51.46
N THR A 548 0.48 -33.33 50.96
CA THR A 548 1.01 -32.02 51.38
C THR A 548 1.58 -31.26 50.20
N TYR A 549 1.64 -29.93 50.33
CA TYR A 549 2.34 -29.08 49.38
C TYR A 549 3.84 -29.07 49.67
N GLY A 550 4.65 -29.19 48.61
CA GLY A 550 6.10 -29.22 48.68
C GLY A 550 6.74 -27.85 48.87
N LYS A 551 8.06 -27.78 48.61
CA LYS A 551 8.83 -26.54 48.67
C LYS A 551 8.36 -25.53 47.61
N THR A 552 8.43 -24.24 47.96
CA THR A 552 8.23 -23.13 47.02
C THR A 552 9.26 -23.21 45.89
N LYS A 553 8.78 -23.11 44.65
CA LYS A 553 9.58 -23.08 43.43
C LYS A 553 9.17 -21.88 42.58
N TYR A 554 10.12 -21.33 41.85
CA TYR A 554 9.82 -20.43 40.74
C TYR A 554 8.86 -21.12 39.75
N TYR A 555 7.87 -20.39 39.27
CA TYR A 555 6.92 -20.90 38.27
C TYR A 555 6.93 -20.06 37.00
N SER A 556 6.67 -18.76 37.10
CA SER A 556 6.65 -17.85 35.94
C SER A 556 7.10 -16.44 36.31
N VAL A 557 7.53 -15.69 35.30
CA VAL A 557 7.91 -14.28 35.39
C VAL A 557 7.05 -13.46 34.44
N GLY A 558 6.54 -12.34 34.94
CA GLY A 558 5.78 -11.34 34.21
C GLY A 558 6.62 -10.08 33.97
N GLY A 559 5.99 -8.91 34.09
CA GLY A 559 6.65 -7.62 33.88
C GLY A 559 7.77 -7.34 34.87
N SER A 560 8.61 -6.36 34.53
CA SER A 560 9.63 -5.83 35.43
C SER A 560 9.72 -4.32 35.33
N GLU A 561 10.17 -3.68 36.40
CA GLU A 561 10.47 -2.25 36.42
C GLU A 561 11.69 -1.99 37.29
N GLU A 562 12.46 -0.95 36.95
CA GLU A 562 13.57 -0.51 37.79
C GLU A 562 13.05 0.18 39.06
N ILE A 563 13.79 0.02 40.15
CA ILE A 563 13.50 0.64 41.45
C ILE A 563 14.83 1.13 42.05
N LYS A 564 14.84 2.28 42.75
CA LYS A 564 16.02 2.62 43.58
C LYS A 564 16.23 1.53 44.63
N CYS A 565 17.45 1.03 44.80
CA CYS A 565 17.72 -0.03 45.78
C CYS A 565 17.30 0.34 47.22
N GLU A 566 17.37 1.61 47.59
CA GLU A 566 16.88 2.13 48.87
C GLU A 566 15.36 2.06 49.04
N ASN A 567 14.60 1.99 47.94
CA ASN A 567 13.14 1.89 47.95
C ASN A 567 12.67 0.44 48.08
N VAL A 568 13.57 -0.55 48.01
CA VAL A 568 13.23 -1.98 48.16
C VAL A 568 12.68 -2.28 49.56
N TYR A 569 13.06 -1.51 50.58
CA TYR A 569 12.68 -1.73 51.98
C TYR A 569 11.85 -0.59 52.59
N LYS A 570 11.51 0.42 51.80
CA LYS A 570 10.47 1.41 52.16
C LYS A 570 9.11 0.80 51.89
#